data_AF-L1K418-F1
#
_entry.id   AF-L1K418-F1
#
_cell.length_a   1.000
_cell.length_b   1.000
_cell.length_c   1.000
_cell.angle_alpha   90.00
_cell.angle_beta   90.00
_cell.angle_gamma   90.00
#
_symmetry.space_group_name_H-M   'P 1'
#
loop_
_entity.id
_entity.type
_entity.pdbx_description
1 polymer ?
#
loop_
_entity_poly.entity_id
_entity_poly.type
_entity_poly.pdbx_seq_one_letter_code
_entity_poly.pdbx_strand_id
1 'polypeptide(L)'
;MAHRSAAVRRQSSGSMLSPHTDRVSEGGAEHVARDGAFLNSDGRDQRDLTIIALLAHAETTRAPLNSLVVVDALAATGLRSLRIAREVPQVGKIFANDNSPDAFRCLCKNVEESKASLAGCEVKLLTSCEDAATLLTDLASQKELVDFIDLDPFGSPINIVPSALRCLKHGGLLSMAFFDVQVLTGFGHGSSELCFSRYGAQPLNMRCSKELGIRIALACVSKFALQLDRNLEPLICAYVNCCVRIIARVTHQDHEHVCDSKHVGSHHMVWKCTNCEYWEMVGADSSVSKKCEVCGNQEKELGGPIWSASLVDKNFFSVCKRTLEKVQMERNIADADNLSILFRELSAELPNPLFYDFSFFSRCSARSDNSFDRTNILRTIEKAGYKVSHSHTAVNLAVKTDAPNSFLTQMLQKLSAKLEEPPVPRGEGQQTVGQLDVVPQVNAQLKECNVLRNHPRTMSV
;
A
#
# COMPACT_ATOMS: atom_id res chain seq x y z
N MET A 1 40.94 18.66 -8.74
CA MET A 1 40.46 18.13 -7.44
C MET A 1 39.34 19.02 -6.94
N ALA A 2 38.30 18.43 -6.35
CA ALA A 2 37.04 19.02 -5.88
C ALA A 2 35.91 19.19 -6.93
N HIS A 3 35.26 18.06 -7.25
CA HIS A 3 33.88 18.04 -7.73
C HIS A 3 32.93 18.15 -6.52
N ARG A 4 32.14 19.23 -6.45
CA ARG A 4 30.98 19.33 -5.57
C ARG A 4 29.78 18.69 -6.26
N SER A 5 29.27 17.60 -5.67
CA SER A 5 28.06 16.92 -6.10
C SER A 5 26.84 17.75 -5.67
N ALA A 6 26.04 18.19 -6.64
CA ALA A 6 24.77 18.86 -6.41
C ALA A 6 23.69 17.79 -6.16
N ALA A 7 23.29 17.62 -4.90
CA ALA A 7 22.15 16.77 -4.54
C ALA A 7 20.85 17.42 -5.03
N VAL A 8 20.23 16.81 -6.03
CA VAL A 8 18.90 17.18 -6.52
C VAL A 8 17.85 16.78 -5.48
N ARG A 9 17.44 17.73 -4.64
CA ARG A 9 16.19 17.63 -3.84
C ARG A 9 15.00 17.70 -4.80
N ARG A 10 14.34 16.57 -5.08
CA ARG A 10 12.98 16.57 -5.64
C ARG A 10 12.01 16.32 -4.49
N GLN A 11 11.26 17.37 -4.16
CA GLN A 11 10.18 17.41 -3.18
C GLN A 11 9.03 16.51 -3.66
N SER A 12 8.66 15.51 -2.86
CA SER A 12 7.29 15.01 -2.83
C SER A 12 6.45 16.01 -2.02
N SER A 13 5.27 16.32 -2.52
CA SER A 13 4.33 17.31 -1.99
C SER A 13 3.63 16.83 -0.70
N GLY A 14 4.40 16.54 0.34
CA GLY A 14 3.93 16.60 1.72
C GLY A 14 4.42 17.92 2.29
N SER A 15 3.54 18.68 2.95
CA SER A 15 3.96 19.91 3.64
C SER A 15 4.98 19.53 4.71
N MET A 16 6.27 19.74 4.42
CA MET A 16 7.28 19.89 5.46
C MET A 16 6.78 21.05 6.32
N LEU A 17 6.28 20.76 7.51
CA LEU A 17 6.18 21.78 8.53
C LEU A 17 7.57 22.38 8.65
N SER A 18 7.63 23.70 8.48
CA SER A 18 8.81 24.51 8.81
C SER A 18 9.25 24.19 10.24
N PRO A 19 10.50 24.49 10.64
CA PRO A 19 10.97 24.29 12.01
C PRO A 19 10.28 25.29 12.95
N HIS A 20 8.97 25.12 13.17
CA HIS A 20 8.24 25.69 14.28
C HIS A 20 8.11 24.62 15.34
N THR A 21 8.62 24.97 16.51
CA THR A 21 8.67 24.23 17.76
C THR A 21 7.27 24.06 18.37
N ASP A 22 6.30 23.60 17.58
CA ASP A 22 4.94 23.43 18.08
C ASP A 22 4.84 22.06 18.74
N ARG A 23 4.36 22.05 19.98
CA ARG A 23 4.08 20.83 20.74
C ARG A 23 2.84 20.17 20.13
N VAL A 24 2.99 18.93 19.70
CA VAL A 24 1.91 18.14 19.09
C VAL A 24 1.54 17.00 20.03
N SER A 25 0.24 16.78 20.21
CA SER A 25 -0.30 15.68 21.01
C SER A 25 -1.06 14.71 20.12
N GLU A 26 -0.68 13.44 20.12
CA GLU A 26 -1.33 12.37 19.35
C GLU A 26 -1.46 11.13 20.21
N GLY A 27 -2.68 10.58 20.33
CA GLY A 27 -2.93 9.44 21.22
C GLY A 27 -2.67 9.74 22.71
N GLY A 28 -2.63 11.03 23.08
CA GLY A 28 -2.22 11.49 24.41
C GLY A 28 -0.71 11.45 24.66
N ALA A 29 0.10 11.07 23.67
CA ALA A 29 1.54 11.26 23.70
C ALA A 29 1.88 12.67 23.21
N GLU A 30 2.60 13.43 24.05
CA GLU A 30 3.11 14.74 23.67
C GLU A 30 4.52 14.61 23.09
N HIS A 31 4.80 15.38 22.05
CA HIS A 31 6.13 15.48 21.48
C HIS A 31 6.34 16.85 20.86
N VAL A 32 7.60 17.17 20.55
CA VAL A 32 7.95 18.37 19.79
C VAL A 32 8.94 17.95 18.71
N ALA A 33 8.67 18.35 17.47
CA ALA A 33 9.66 18.28 16.41
C ALA A 33 10.66 19.42 16.62
N ARG A 34 11.90 19.07 16.96
CA ARG A 34 12.99 20.01 17.25
C ARG A 34 14.29 19.49 16.66
N ASP A 35 15.32 20.32 16.70
CA ASP A 35 16.66 19.95 16.28
C ASP A 35 16.73 19.44 14.82
N GLY A 36 15.78 19.81 13.94
CA GLY A 36 15.73 19.34 12.55
C GLY A 36 15.18 17.91 12.36
N ALA A 37 14.66 17.28 13.43
CA ALA A 37 14.00 15.99 13.37
C ALA A 37 12.73 16.05 12.52
N PHE A 38 12.52 15.05 11.67
CA PHE A 38 11.36 14.99 10.78
C PHE A 38 10.09 14.57 11.52
N LEU A 39 8.99 15.21 11.18
CA LEU A 39 7.64 14.79 11.56
C LEU A 39 6.69 14.98 10.39
N ASN A 40 5.95 13.93 10.06
CA ASN A 40 4.81 14.02 9.15
C ASN A 40 3.50 13.96 9.95
N SER A 41 2.76 15.06 9.99
CA SER A 41 1.41 15.14 10.57
C SER A 41 0.46 14.18 9.86
N ASP A 42 0.60 14.04 8.54
CA ASP A 42 -0.25 13.17 7.71
C ASP A 42 0.06 11.68 7.94
N GLY A 43 1.09 11.35 8.74
CA GLY A 43 1.42 9.98 9.13
C GLY A 43 0.54 9.40 10.25
N ARG A 44 -0.47 10.15 10.74
CA ARG A 44 -1.32 9.74 11.87
C ARG A 44 -2.01 8.39 11.64
N ASP A 45 -2.63 8.18 10.48
CA ASP A 45 -3.33 6.92 10.18
C ASP A 45 -2.38 5.71 10.16
N GLN A 46 -1.12 5.91 9.76
CA GLN A 46 -0.11 4.85 9.77
C GLN A 46 0.30 4.49 11.21
N ARG A 47 0.42 5.49 12.09
CA ARG A 47 0.71 5.29 13.51
C ARG A 47 -0.50 4.63 14.21
N ASP A 48 -1.72 5.08 13.91
CA ASP A 48 -2.95 4.45 14.40
C ASP A 48 -3.04 2.98 13.97
N LEU A 49 -2.79 2.68 12.69
CA LEU A 49 -2.74 1.31 12.18
C LEU A 49 -1.70 0.45 12.92
N THR A 50 -0.56 1.03 13.30
CA THR A 50 0.49 0.35 14.08
C THR A 50 -0.02 -0.04 15.47
N ILE A 51 -0.68 0.89 16.17
CA ILE A 51 -1.28 0.64 17.49
C ILE A 51 -2.36 -0.45 17.40
N ILE A 52 -3.26 -0.34 16.42
CA ILE A 52 -4.33 -1.31 16.21
C ILE A 52 -3.77 -2.71 15.90
N ALA A 53 -2.73 -2.79 15.07
CA ALA A 53 -2.08 -4.06 14.76
C ALA A 53 -1.39 -4.68 15.98
N LEU A 54 -0.72 -3.89 16.81
CA LEU A 54 -0.08 -4.34 18.05
C LEU A 54 -1.09 -4.83 19.08
N LEU A 55 -2.19 -4.09 19.31
CA LEU A 55 -3.27 -4.51 20.18
C LEU A 55 -3.94 -5.80 19.69
N ALA A 56 -4.19 -5.92 18.38
CA ALA A 56 -4.72 -7.13 17.79
C ALA A 56 -3.73 -8.31 17.90
N HIS A 57 -2.43 -8.07 17.75
CA HIS A 57 -1.39 -9.07 17.97
C HIS A 57 -1.37 -9.56 19.41
N ALA A 58 -1.38 -8.64 20.38
CA ALA A 58 -1.47 -8.95 21.79
C ALA A 58 -2.72 -9.78 22.12
N GLU A 59 -3.89 -9.43 21.57
CA GLU A 59 -5.12 -10.20 21.77
C GLU A 59 -5.03 -11.60 21.17
N THR A 60 -4.56 -11.71 19.91
CA THR A 60 -4.47 -12.99 19.19
C THR A 60 -3.45 -13.95 19.80
N THR A 61 -2.36 -13.42 20.34
CA THR A 61 -1.31 -14.22 21.02
C THR A 61 -1.57 -14.39 22.51
N ARG A 62 -2.59 -13.73 23.07
CA ARG A 62 -2.88 -13.66 24.51
C ARG A 62 -1.65 -13.19 25.31
N ALA A 63 -0.94 -12.20 24.77
CA ALA A 63 0.24 -11.63 25.38
C ALA A 63 -0.10 -11.05 26.78
N PRO A 64 0.64 -11.44 27.84
CA PRO A 64 0.53 -10.79 29.13
C PRO A 64 0.86 -9.29 29.08
N LEU A 65 0.53 -8.57 30.15
CA LEU A 65 0.99 -7.20 30.32
C LEU A 65 2.53 -7.16 30.34
N ASN A 66 3.09 -6.12 29.72
CA ASN A 66 4.53 -5.84 29.69
C ASN A 66 5.41 -6.99 29.16
N SER A 67 4.87 -7.90 28.32
CA SER A 67 5.63 -9.04 27.79
C SER A 67 6.23 -8.82 26.41
N LEU A 68 5.67 -7.91 25.61
CA LEU A 68 6.08 -7.69 24.22
C LEU A 68 7.28 -6.74 24.14
N VAL A 69 8.19 -7.07 23.22
CA VAL A 69 9.38 -6.28 22.88
C VAL A 69 9.21 -5.73 21.47
N VAL A 70 9.36 -4.40 21.34
CA VAL A 70 9.11 -3.66 20.10
C VAL A 70 10.36 -2.91 19.66
N VAL A 71 10.59 -2.81 18.35
CA VAL A 71 11.62 -1.94 17.76
C VAL A 71 10.96 -0.92 16.83
N ASP A 72 11.16 0.35 17.13
CA ASP A 72 10.92 1.49 16.23
C ASP A 72 12.27 1.89 15.63
N ALA A 73 12.59 1.32 14.46
CA ALA A 73 13.95 1.31 13.93
C ALA A 73 14.41 2.66 13.36
N LEU A 74 13.45 3.51 12.96
CA LEU A 74 13.65 4.85 12.41
C LEU A 74 12.68 5.83 13.10
N ALA A 75 12.92 6.05 14.39
CA ALA A 75 11.99 6.67 15.32
C ALA A 75 11.82 8.19 15.11
N ALA A 76 12.75 8.88 14.45
CA ALA A 76 12.77 10.33 14.28
C ALA A 76 12.54 11.09 15.61
N THR A 77 11.36 11.68 15.80
CA THR A 77 10.99 12.38 17.05
C THR A 77 10.67 11.44 18.22
N GLY A 78 10.49 10.15 17.97
CA GLY A 78 10.04 9.15 18.93
C GLY A 78 8.54 9.04 19.10
N LEU A 79 7.73 9.77 18.32
CA LEU A 79 6.28 9.81 18.50
C LEU A 79 5.66 8.41 18.47
N ARG A 80 6.04 7.57 17.51
CA ARG A 80 5.51 6.20 17.40
C ARG A 80 5.85 5.39 18.64
N SER A 81 7.12 5.39 19.06
CA SER A 81 7.57 4.76 20.31
C SER A 81 6.79 5.23 21.55
N LEU A 82 6.56 6.54 21.70
CA LEU A 82 5.81 7.11 22.82
C LEU A 82 4.33 6.71 22.81
N ARG A 83 3.72 6.68 21.63
CA ARG A 83 2.35 6.19 21.45
C ARG A 83 2.23 4.71 21.81
N ILE A 84 3.15 3.87 21.32
CA ILE A 84 3.16 2.44 21.65
C ILE A 84 3.29 2.24 23.17
N ALA A 85 4.22 2.95 23.80
CA ALA A 85 4.45 2.93 25.25
C ALA A 85 3.18 3.24 26.07
N ARG A 86 2.39 4.20 25.60
CA ARG A 86 1.18 4.68 26.28
C ARG A 86 -0.07 3.84 25.98
N GLU A 87 -0.19 3.38 24.75
CA GLU A 87 -1.45 2.87 24.20
C GLU A 87 -1.53 1.35 24.12
N VAL A 88 -0.40 0.64 24.29
CA VAL A 88 -0.32 -0.83 24.20
C VAL A 88 0.23 -1.41 25.51
N PRO A 89 -0.63 -1.73 26.50
CA PRO A 89 -0.21 -2.19 27.83
C PRO A 89 0.61 -3.50 27.84
N GLN A 90 0.54 -4.29 26.77
CA GLN A 90 1.31 -5.53 26.63
C GLN A 90 2.78 -5.27 26.26
N VAL A 91 3.14 -4.05 25.86
CA VAL A 91 4.52 -3.71 25.50
C VAL A 91 5.31 -3.32 26.75
N GLY A 92 6.27 -4.17 27.12
CA GLY A 92 7.15 -3.94 28.28
C GLY A 92 8.51 -3.37 27.91
N LYS A 93 8.92 -3.45 26.64
CA LYS A 93 10.20 -2.92 26.17
C LYS A 93 10.12 -2.38 24.76
N ILE A 94 10.69 -1.19 24.55
CA ILE A 94 10.76 -0.53 23.24
C ILE A 94 12.20 -0.10 22.97
N PHE A 95 12.74 -0.47 21.83
CA PHE A 95 13.95 0.10 21.27
C PHE A 95 13.56 1.18 20.26
N ALA A 96 13.88 2.43 20.56
CA ALA A 96 13.64 3.58 19.70
C ALA A 96 14.98 4.07 19.13
N ASN A 97 15.15 3.96 17.81
CA ASN A 97 16.44 4.21 17.17
C ASN A 97 16.33 5.23 16.06
N ASP A 98 17.33 6.09 15.90
CA ASP A 98 17.48 6.89 14.69
C ASP A 98 18.96 7.12 14.37
N ASN A 99 19.37 7.01 13.10
CA ASN A 99 20.77 7.15 12.72
C ASN A 99 21.22 8.62 12.65
N SER A 100 20.28 9.57 12.64
CA SER A 100 20.56 10.99 12.65
C SER A 100 20.85 11.45 14.08
N PRO A 101 22.05 11.99 14.38
CA PRO A 101 22.36 12.50 15.71
C PRO A 101 21.39 13.60 16.16
N ASP A 102 20.83 14.34 15.21
CA ASP A 102 19.88 15.41 15.42
C ASP A 102 18.50 14.87 15.84
N ALA A 103 18.01 13.86 15.11
CA ALA A 103 16.79 13.15 15.46
C ALA A 103 16.92 12.40 16.79
N PHE A 104 18.05 11.74 17.03
CA PHE A 104 18.34 11.08 18.31
C PHE A 104 18.29 12.03 19.51
N ARG A 105 18.86 13.25 19.38
CA ARG A 105 18.75 14.28 20.44
C ARG A 105 17.30 14.70 20.67
N CYS A 106 16.52 14.87 19.60
CA CYS A 106 15.09 15.15 19.69
C CYS A 106 14.33 14.02 20.40
N LEU A 107 14.56 12.76 19.98
CA LEU A 107 14.00 11.55 20.57
C LEU A 107 14.28 11.50 22.08
N CYS A 108 15.54 11.63 22.49
CA CYS A 108 15.92 11.58 23.91
C CYS A 108 15.18 12.64 24.74
N LYS A 109 15.08 13.88 24.23
CA LYS A 109 14.35 14.96 24.92
C LYS A 109 12.85 14.65 25.04
N ASN A 110 12.21 14.19 23.96
CA ASN A 110 10.78 13.85 24.01
C ASN A 110 10.50 12.68 24.95
N VAL A 111 11.40 11.69 25.03
CA VAL A 111 11.32 10.57 25.98
C VAL A 111 11.44 11.06 27.42
N GLU A 112 12.41 11.93 27.70
CA GLU A 112 12.60 12.52 29.03
C GLU A 112 11.36 13.32 29.46
N GLU A 113 10.84 14.17 28.58
CA GLU A 113 9.67 15.01 28.83
C GLU A 113 8.38 14.18 29.00
N SER A 114 8.32 12.99 28.42
CA SER A 114 7.16 12.08 28.52
C SER A 114 7.16 11.20 29.76
N LYS A 115 8.22 11.19 30.59
CA LYS A 115 8.28 10.33 31.78
C LYS A 115 7.09 10.51 32.72
N ALA A 116 6.65 11.75 32.92
CA ALA A 116 5.50 12.05 33.78
C ALA A 116 4.18 11.56 33.18
N SER A 117 4.00 11.69 31.86
CA SER A 117 2.77 11.23 31.18
C SER A 117 2.71 9.70 31.05
N LEU A 118 3.87 9.04 31.10
CA LEU A 118 4.02 7.58 31.14
C LEU A 118 4.07 7.02 32.58
N ALA A 119 3.88 7.85 33.61
CA ALA A 119 3.83 7.38 35.00
C ALA A 119 2.64 6.41 35.18
N GLY A 120 2.93 5.12 35.33
CA GLY A 120 1.95 4.03 35.37
C GLY A 120 2.03 3.06 34.18
N CYS A 121 2.79 3.41 33.14
CA CYS A 121 3.16 2.47 32.07
C CYS A 121 4.44 1.74 32.49
N GLU A 122 4.38 0.42 32.66
CA GLU A 122 5.54 -0.43 32.98
C GLU A 122 6.34 -0.79 31.71
N VAL A 123 6.79 0.24 30.99
CA VAL A 123 7.51 0.09 29.71
C VAL A 123 8.92 0.66 29.79
N LYS A 124 9.91 -0.19 29.47
CA LYS A 124 11.31 0.20 29.36
C LYS A 124 11.61 0.70 27.95
N LEU A 125 11.73 2.02 27.81
CA LEU A 125 12.06 2.66 26.54
C LEU A 125 13.57 2.94 26.45
N LEU A 126 14.23 2.32 25.47
CA LEU A 126 15.66 2.41 25.22
C LEU A 126 15.91 3.17 23.91
N THR A 127 16.68 4.24 23.98
CA THR A 127 17.00 5.07 22.81
C THR A 127 18.42 4.79 22.32
N SER A 128 18.62 4.67 21.00
CA SER A 128 19.94 4.50 20.38
C SER A 128 20.13 5.39 19.15
N CYS A 129 21.39 5.63 18.78
CA CYS A 129 21.79 6.43 17.62
C CYS A 129 22.60 5.57 16.63
N GLU A 130 21.96 4.61 15.99
CA GLU A 130 22.61 3.61 15.15
C GLU A 130 21.95 3.48 13.78
N ASP A 131 22.67 2.89 12.82
CA ASP A 131 22.02 2.39 11.61
C ASP A 131 21.04 1.27 11.98
N ALA A 132 19.83 1.34 11.41
CA ALA A 132 18.75 0.40 11.73
C ALA A 132 19.12 -1.06 11.46
N ALA A 133 19.86 -1.35 10.39
CA ALA A 133 20.26 -2.72 10.08
C ALA A 133 21.32 -3.22 11.07
N THR A 134 22.23 -2.35 11.51
CA THR A 134 23.22 -2.65 12.56
C THR A 134 22.53 -3.00 13.88
N LEU A 135 21.66 -2.13 14.39
CA LEU A 135 20.92 -2.38 15.64
C LEU A 135 20.19 -3.73 15.61
N LEU A 136 19.44 -4.00 14.54
CA LEU A 136 18.68 -5.24 14.40
C LEU A 136 19.59 -6.48 14.33
N THR A 137 20.75 -6.35 13.70
CA THR A 137 21.75 -7.42 13.62
C THR A 137 22.39 -7.69 14.98
N ASP A 138 22.67 -6.64 15.74
CA ASP A 138 23.28 -6.74 17.07
C ASP A 138 22.30 -7.36 18.07
N LEU A 139 21.03 -6.92 18.07
CA LEU A 139 19.97 -7.54 18.86
C LEU A 139 19.83 -9.04 18.54
N ALA A 140 19.76 -9.40 17.26
CA ALA A 140 19.69 -10.79 16.83
C ALA A 140 20.91 -11.61 17.29
N SER A 141 22.12 -11.04 17.18
CA SER A 141 23.38 -11.68 17.59
C SER A 141 23.46 -11.90 19.09
N GLN A 142 22.88 -10.99 19.87
CA GLN A 142 22.73 -11.10 21.33
C GLN A 142 21.57 -12.00 21.76
N LYS A 143 20.86 -12.62 20.80
CA LYS A 143 19.65 -13.43 21.01
C LYS A 143 18.51 -12.65 21.65
N GLU A 144 18.52 -11.33 21.53
CA GLU A 144 17.44 -10.46 21.95
C GLU A 144 16.42 -10.31 20.81
N LEU A 145 15.68 -11.39 20.56
CA LEU A 145 14.63 -11.40 19.54
C LEU A 145 13.40 -10.61 20.00
N VAL A 146 12.70 -10.00 19.05
CA VAL A 146 11.60 -9.05 19.32
C VAL A 146 10.28 -9.51 18.72
N ASP A 147 9.16 -9.02 19.29
CA ASP A 147 7.80 -9.39 18.88
C ASP A 147 7.26 -8.50 17.75
N PHE A 148 7.77 -7.28 17.63
CA PHE A 148 7.36 -6.32 16.59
C PHE A 148 8.52 -5.45 16.13
N ILE A 149 8.64 -5.23 14.82
CA ILE A 149 9.57 -4.27 14.22
C ILE A 149 8.80 -3.35 13.28
N ASP A 150 8.92 -2.03 13.46
CA ASP A 150 8.48 -1.03 12.48
C ASP A 150 9.65 -0.49 11.67
N LEU A 151 9.54 -0.56 10.34
CA LEU A 151 10.46 0.02 9.38
C LEU A 151 9.74 1.15 8.62
N ASP A 152 10.02 2.39 8.97
CA ASP A 152 9.39 3.58 8.39
C ASP A 152 10.43 4.59 7.85
N PRO A 153 11.18 4.23 6.79
CA PRO A 153 12.22 5.09 6.25
C PRO A 153 11.68 6.11 5.25
N PHE A 154 12.53 7.09 4.91
CA PHE A 154 12.36 7.81 3.65
C PHE A 154 12.65 6.89 2.47
N GLY A 155 11.63 6.61 1.66
CA GLY A 155 11.76 5.76 0.49
C GLY A 155 11.49 4.29 0.80
N SER A 156 12.49 3.42 0.65
CA SER A 156 12.32 1.96 0.70
C SER A 156 13.03 1.35 1.91
N PRO A 157 12.41 0.41 2.64
CA PRO A 157 13.03 -0.31 3.77
C PRO A 157 13.80 -1.58 3.35
N ILE A 158 13.88 -1.89 2.04
CA ILE A 158 14.37 -3.19 1.56
C ILE A 158 15.77 -3.56 2.04
N ASN A 159 16.66 -2.59 2.22
CA ASN A 159 18.02 -2.83 2.74
C ASN A 159 18.04 -3.25 4.23
N ILE A 160 17.00 -2.94 5.00
CA ILE A 160 16.89 -3.25 6.44
C ILE A 160 16.15 -4.58 6.67
N VAL A 161 15.29 -4.99 5.74
CA VAL A 161 14.45 -6.18 5.83
C VAL A 161 15.22 -7.47 6.20
N PRO A 162 16.39 -7.79 5.60
CA PRO A 162 17.12 -9.02 5.97
C PRO A 162 17.57 -9.06 7.44
N SER A 163 17.89 -7.91 8.04
CA SER A 163 18.25 -7.83 9.47
C SER A 163 17.00 -7.93 10.35
N ALA A 164 15.90 -7.29 9.94
CA ALA A 164 14.62 -7.37 10.66
C ALA A 164 14.09 -8.82 10.73
N LEU A 165 14.15 -9.56 9.62
CA LEU A 165 13.70 -10.96 9.55
C LEU A 165 14.49 -11.89 10.48
N ARG A 166 15.77 -11.59 10.75
CA ARG A 166 16.61 -12.35 11.69
C ARG A 166 16.33 -12.00 13.16
N CYS A 167 15.91 -10.77 13.42
CA CYS A 167 15.66 -10.25 14.76
C CYS A 167 14.25 -10.56 15.28
N LEU A 168 13.31 -10.91 14.40
CA LEU A 168 11.94 -11.28 14.81
C LEU A 168 11.88 -12.68 15.44
N LYS A 169 11.09 -12.79 16.51
CA LYS A 169 10.64 -14.08 17.05
C LYS A 169 9.72 -14.79 16.06
N HIS A 170 9.57 -16.10 16.25
CA HIS A 170 8.50 -16.85 15.60
C HIS A 170 7.13 -16.24 15.94
N GLY A 171 6.34 -15.94 14.90
CA GLY A 171 5.03 -15.31 15.06
C GLY A 171 5.09 -13.80 15.29
N GLY A 172 6.27 -13.20 15.33
CA GLY A 172 6.46 -11.75 15.45
C GLY A 172 5.98 -11.01 14.20
N LEU A 173 5.71 -9.71 14.35
CA LEU A 173 5.20 -8.86 13.28
C LEU A 173 6.29 -7.97 12.68
N LEU A 174 6.35 -7.94 11.36
CA LEU A 174 7.11 -7.00 10.58
C LEU A 174 6.16 -5.97 9.96
N SER A 175 6.36 -4.71 10.30
CA SER A 175 5.61 -3.57 9.77
C SER A 175 6.54 -2.69 8.95
N MET A 176 6.14 -2.35 7.73
CA MET A 176 6.99 -1.68 6.74
C MET A 176 6.21 -0.62 5.96
N ALA A 177 6.79 0.58 5.82
CA ALA A 177 6.31 1.62 4.93
C ALA A 177 7.24 1.79 3.72
N PHE A 178 6.67 1.90 2.53
CA PHE A 178 7.38 2.17 1.27
C PHE A 178 6.84 3.45 0.65
N PHE A 179 7.67 4.50 0.65
CA PHE A 179 7.36 5.81 0.07
C PHE A 179 7.87 5.97 -1.37
N ASP A 180 8.71 5.06 -1.88
CA ASP A 180 9.18 5.08 -3.27
C ASP A 180 8.16 4.46 -4.24
N VAL A 181 6.89 4.81 -4.08
CA VAL A 181 5.75 4.31 -4.86
C VAL A 181 5.94 4.56 -6.37
N GLN A 182 6.60 5.65 -6.76
CA GLN A 182 6.94 5.91 -8.17
C GLN A 182 7.80 4.78 -8.78
N VAL A 183 8.74 4.21 -8.01
CA VAL A 183 9.56 3.07 -8.42
C VAL A 183 8.69 1.81 -8.53
N LEU A 184 7.90 1.52 -7.49
CA LEU A 184 7.01 0.36 -7.45
C LEU A 184 5.92 0.36 -8.54
N THR A 185 5.49 1.55 -8.98
CA THR A 185 4.45 1.71 -10.01
C THR A 185 5.01 1.80 -11.44
N GLY A 186 6.34 1.88 -11.60
CA GLY A 186 6.98 2.10 -12.90
C GLY A 186 6.64 3.48 -13.48
N PHE A 187 6.38 4.47 -12.63
CA PHE A 187 6.04 5.83 -13.05
C PHE A 187 7.27 6.73 -13.05
N GLY A 188 7.61 7.27 -14.23
CA GLY A 188 8.72 8.21 -14.42
C GLY A 188 9.99 7.55 -14.97
N HIS A 189 10.89 8.40 -15.48
CA HIS A 189 12.13 7.95 -16.12
C HIS A 189 13.05 7.23 -15.13
N GLY A 190 13.55 6.05 -15.50
CA GLY A 190 14.44 5.24 -14.67
C GLY A 190 13.75 4.41 -13.57
N SER A 191 12.43 4.54 -13.42
CA SER A 191 11.67 3.85 -12.36
C SER A 191 11.69 2.33 -12.52
N SER A 192 11.63 1.82 -13.75
CA SER A 192 11.69 0.39 -14.06
C SER A 192 13.04 -0.22 -13.69
N GLU A 193 14.14 0.42 -14.09
CA GLU A 193 15.50 -0.05 -13.78
C GLU A 193 15.77 0.01 -12.27
N LEU A 194 15.31 1.07 -11.59
CA LEU A 194 15.39 1.18 -10.14
C LEU A 194 14.55 0.12 -9.44
N CYS A 195 13.36 -0.21 -9.96
CA CYS A 195 12.50 -1.22 -9.39
C CYS A 195 13.12 -2.61 -9.54
N PHE A 196 13.67 -2.91 -10.71
CA PHE A 196 14.43 -4.14 -10.94
C PHE A 196 15.63 -4.23 -9.99
N SER A 197 16.42 -3.16 -9.88
CA SER A 197 17.61 -3.14 -9.02
C SER A 197 17.29 -3.28 -7.52
N ARG A 198 16.18 -2.73 -7.04
CA ARG A 198 15.82 -2.75 -5.60
C ARG A 198 14.99 -3.96 -5.22
N TYR A 199 13.99 -4.28 -6.02
CA TYR A 199 12.95 -5.26 -5.70
C TYR A 199 13.12 -6.58 -6.47
N GLY A 200 14.02 -6.63 -7.46
CA GLY A 200 14.18 -7.80 -8.32
C GLY A 200 12.93 -8.08 -9.15
N ALA A 201 12.19 -7.03 -9.52
CA ALA A 201 10.91 -7.12 -10.23
C ALA A 201 10.77 -6.01 -11.27
N GLN A 202 10.05 -6.31 -12.36
CA GLN A 202 9.69 -5.36 -13.39
C GLN A 202 8.30 -4.77 -13.10
N PRO A 203 8.16 -3.46 -12.86
CA PRO A 203 6.86 -2.85 -12.66
C PRO A 203 6.11 -2.70 -13.99
N LEU A 204 4.79 -2.62 -13.93
CA LEU A 204 3.94 -2.30 -15.08
C LEU A 204 3.15 -1.03 -14.79
N ASN A 205 3.32 -0.02 -15.63
CA ASN A 205 2.53 1.18 -15.56
C ASN A 205 1.14 0.90 -16.17
N MET A 206 0.16 0.66 -15.31
CA MET A 206 -1.24 0.36 -15.64
C MET A 206 -2.17 0.91 -14.57
N ARG A 207 -3.50 0.82 -14.77
CA ARG A 207 -4.49 1.36 -13.82
C ARG A 207 -4.42 0.76 -12.42
N CYS A 208 -4.07 -0.52 -12.29
CA CYS A 208 -3.83 -1.17 -11.01
C CYS A 208 -2.36 -1.13 -10.55
N SER A 209 -1.53 -0.23 -11.08
CA SER A 209 -0.10 -0.13 -10.75
C SER A 209 0.17 0.06 -9.26
N LYS A 210 -0.72 0.75 -8.52
CA LYS A 210 -0.61 0.87 -7.06
C LYS A 210 -0.72 -0.48 -6.35
N GLU A 211 -1.74 -1.29 -6.70
CA GLU A 211 -1.87 -2.65 -6.16
C GLU A 211 -0.73 -3.54 -6.63
N LEU A 212 -0.33 -3.44 -7.90
CA LEU A 212 0.84 -4.13 -8.44
C LEU A 212 2.09 -3.81 -7.61
N GLY A 213 2.30 -2.54 -7.27
CA GLY A 213 3.41 -2.06 -6.45
C GLY A 213 3.41 -2.67 -5.04
N ILE A 214 2.23 -2.74 -4.38
CA ILE A 214 2.09 -3.47 -3.09
C ILE A 214 2.56 -4.92 -3.25
N ARG A 215 2.09 -5.58 -4.32
CA ARG A 215 2.38 -6.99 -4.58
C ARG A 215 3.85 -7.24 -4.96
N ILE A 216 4.52 -6.29 -5.62
CA ILE A 216 5.96 -6.33 -5.91
C ILE A 216 6.77 -6.23 -4.61
N ALA A 217 6.45 -5.24 -3.76
CA ALA A 217 7.12 -5.06 -2.48
C ALA A 217 6.97 -6.31 -1.61
N LEU A 218 5.75 -6.85 -1.52
CA LEU A 218 5.46 -8.06 -0.77
C LEU A 218 6.17 -9.30 -1.33
N ALA A 219 6.22 -9.47 -2.65
CA ALA A 219 6.96 -10.55 -3.29
C ALA A 219 8.46 -10.50 -2.98
N CYS A 220 9.04 -9.31 -2.99
CA CYS A 220 10.45 -9.07 -2.65
C CYS A 220 10.75 -9.45 -1.19
N VAL A 221 9.95 -8.95 -0.24
CA VAL A 221 10.12 -9.28 1.19
C VAL A 221 9.91 -10.77 1.44
N SER A 222 8.91 -11.38 0.81
CA SER A 222 8.65 -12.82 0.93
C SER A 222 9.83 -13.66 0.44
N LYS A 223 10.52 -13.25 -0.64
CA LYS A 223 11.74 -13.93 -1.09
C LYS A 223 12.87 -13.83 -0.07
N PHE A 224 13.07 -12.67 0.57
CA PHE A 224 14.07 -12.56 1.65
C PHE A 224 13.72 -13.46 2.85
N ALA A 225 12.44 -13.56 3.20
CA ALA A 225 12.00 -14.45 4.27
C ALA A 225 12.30 -15.92 3.94
N LEU A 226 11.94 -16.36 2.73
CA LEU A 226 12.18 -17.74 2.27
C LEU A 226 13.68 -18.09 2.23
N GLN A 227 14.55 -17.14 1.86
CA GLN A 227 16.01 -17.32 1.90
C GLN A 227 16.58 -17.50 3.32
N LEU A 228 15.80 -17.18 4.36
CA LEU A 228 16.16 -17.29 5.77
C LEU A 228 15.38 -18.39 6.50
N ASP A 229 14.77 -19.32 5.76
CA ASP A 229 13.89 -20.37 6.29
C ASP A 229 12.76 -19.78 7.16
N ARG A 230 12.11 -18.73 6.64
CA ARG A 230 10.96 -18.06 7.23
C ARG A 230 9.83 -17.95 6.23
N ASN A 231 8.61 -18.00 6.74
CA ASN A 231 7.41 -17.63 5.99
C ASN A 231 7.01 -16.19 6.32
N LEU A 232 6.49 -15.49 5.32
CA LEU A 232 5.93 -14.15 5.46
C LEU A 232 4.43 -14.21 5.20
N GLU A 233 3.63 -14.15 6.26
CA GLU A 233 2.17 -14.18 6.20
C GLU A 233 1.63 -12.73 6.14
N PRO A 234 1.10 -12.27 5.00
CA PRO A 234 0.55 -10.91 4.90
C PRO A 234 -0.70 -10.78 5.78
N LEU A 235 -0.70 -9.82 6.70
CA LEU A 235 -1.84 -9.55 7.58
C LEU A 235 -2.68 -8.39 7.05
N ILE A 236 -2.04 -7.26 6.74
CA ILE A 236 -2.66 -6.07 6.17
C ILE A 236 -1.65 -5.41 5.23
N CYS A 237 -1.95 -5.39 3.93
CA CYS A 237 -1.17 -4.69 2.92
C CYS A 237 -2.06 -3.66 2.22
N ALA A 238 -1.73 -2.38 2.34
CA ALA A 238 -2.57 -1.29 1.86
C ALA A 238 -1.76 -0.13 1.26
N TYR A 239 -2.39 0.64 0.38
CA TYR A 239 -1.91 1.97 0.01
C TYR A 239 -2.64 3.02 0.86
N VAL A 240 -1.89 3.75 1.68
CA VAL A 240 -2.44 4.74 2.63
C VAL A 240 -1.48 5.93 2.72
N ASN A 241 -2.00 7.15 2.73
CA ASN A 241 -1.24 8.41 2.90
C ASN A 241 0.00 8.48 2.00
N CYS A 242 -0.20 8.18 0.71
CA CYS A 242 0.81 8.20 -0.35
C CYS A 242 1.95 7.17 -0.22
N CYS A 243 1.84 6.17 0.66
CA CYS A 243 2.81 5.09 0.79
C CYS A 243 2.13 3.71 0.66
N VAL A 244 2.93 2.68 0.40
CA VAL A 244 2.53 1.29 0.62
C VAL A 244 2.86 0.91 2.05
N ARG A 245 1.89 0.35 2.78
CA ARG A 245 2.03 -0.15 4.14
C ARG A 245 1.82 -1.65 4.14
N ILE A 246 2.79 -2.40 4.66
CA ILE A 246 2.73 -3.86 4.79
C ILE A 246 2.93 -4.22 6.25
N ILE A 247 1.97 -4.91 6.83
CA ILE A 247 2.08 -5.58 8.13
C ILE A 247 1.96 -7.07 7.88
N ALA A 248 2.98 -7.82 8.23
CA ALA A 248 3.07 -9.26 8.01
C ALA A 248 3.56 -9.97 9.26
N ARG A 249 3.11 -11.22 9.45
CA ARG A 249 3.64 -12.11 10.47
C ARG A 249 4.79 -12.91 9.89
N VAL A 250 5.86 -13.06 10.65
CA VAL A 250 7.02 -13.87 10.29
C VAL A 250 7.00 -15.15 11.10
N THR A 251 6.90 -16.29 10.43
CA THR A 251 6.90 -17.63 11.07
C THR A 251 8.11 -18.43 10.60
N HIS A 252 8.47 -19.47 11.34
CA HIS A 252 9.47 -20.43 10.88
C HIS A 252 8.87 -21.24 9.74
N GLN A 253 9.72 -21.65 8.81
CA GLN A 253 9.29 -22.55 7.76
C GLN A 253 9.26 -23.99 8.26
N ASP A 254 8.12 -24.67 8.10
CA ASP A 254 8.04 -26.11 8.31
C ASP A 254 8.63 -26.82 7.09
N HIS A 255 9.82 -27.41 7.24
CA HIS A 255 10.57 -28.03 6.14
C HIS A 255 9.88 -29.25 5.51
N GLU A 256 8.88 -29.82 6.17
CA GLU A 256 8.16 -31.01 5.70
C GLU A 256 7.15 -30.68 4.57
N HIS A 257 6.72 -29.42 4.44
CA HIS A 257 5.66 -28.99 3.51
C HIS A 257 6.05 -27.77 2.65
N VAL A 258 7.33 -27.61 2.33
CA VAL A 258 7.83 -26.44 1.58
C VAL A 258 7.15 -26.27 0.22
N CYS A 259 6.95 -27.38 -0.51
CA CYS A 259 6.30 -27.39 -1.82
C CYS A 259 4.78 -27.15 -1.76
N ASP A 260 4.14 -27.45 -0.62
CA ASP A 260 2.72 -27.19 -0.37
C ASP A 260 2.48 -25.81 0.27
N SER A 261 3.55 -25.08 0.60
CA SER A 261 3.43 -23.78 1.23
C SER A 261 2.76 -22.79 0.26
N LYS A 262 1.63 -22.22 0.69
CA LYS A 262 0.92 -21.15 -0.02
C LYS A 262 1.83 -19.96 -0.40
N HIS A 263 3.01 -19.86 0.21
CA HIS A 263 3.98 -18.79 0.05
C HIS A 263 4.83 -18.94 -1.22
N VAL A 264 5.38 -20.12 -1.51
CA VAL A 264 6.20 -20.35 -2.72
C VAL A 264 5.35 -20.29 -3.99
N GLY A 265 4.15 -20.86 -3.94
CA GLY A 265 3.20 -20.83 -5.06
C GLY A 265 2.56 -19.45 -5.31
N SER A 266 2.86 -18.43 -4.49
CA SER A 266 2.24 -17.12 -4.62
C SER A 266 2.98 -16.15 -5.54
N HIS A 267 4.18 -16.48 -6.01
CA HIS A 267 4.96 -15.59 -6.89
C HIS A 267 4.65 -15.83 -8.36
N HIS A 268 4.10 -14.82 -9.03
CA HIS A 268 3.71 -14.93 -10.43
C HIS A 268 4.22 -13.74 -11.25
N MET A 269 4.45 -13.98 -12.53
CA MET A 269 4.64 -12.90 -13.51
C MET A 269 3.28 -12.47 -14.07
N VAL A 270 3.23 -11.27 -14.64
CA VAL A 270 2.02 -10.70 -15.24
C VAL A 270 2.33 -10.23 -16.66
N TRP A 271 1.56 -10.67 -17.64
CA TRP A 271 1.54 -10.03 -18.95
C TRP A 271 0.53 -8.90 -18.96
N LYS A 272 0.84 -7.81 -19.66
CA LYS A 272 -0.05 -6.69 -19.93
C LYS A 272 0.02 -6.32 -21.40
N CYS A 273 -1.13 -6.15 -22.05
CA CYS A 273 -1.22 -5.60 -23.39
C CYS A 273 -0.89 -4.09 -23.41
N THR A 274 -0.01 -3.65 -24.31
CA THR A 274 0.38 -2.22 -24.42
C THR A 274 -0.75 -1.34 -24.97
N ASN A 275 -1.71 -1.93 -25.69
CA ASN A 275 -2.83 -1.18 -26.27
C ASN A 275 -4.03 -1.06 -25.32
N CYS A 276 -4.57 -2.19 -24.83
CA CYS A 276 -5.83 -2.20 -24.06
C CYS A 276 -5.70 -2.45 -22.56
N GLU A 277 -4.47 -2.59 -22.04
CA GLU A 277 -4.17 -2.91 -20.63
C GLU A 277 -4.79 -4.23 -20.12
N TYR A 278 -5.35 -5.08 -20.99
CA TYR A 278 -5.68 -6.45 -20.63
C TYR A 278 -4.45 -7.13 -20.06
N TRP A 279 -4.62 -7.82 -18.93
CA TRP A 279 -3.55 -8.49 -18.24
C TRP A 279 -3.93 -9.93 -17.89
N GLU A 280 -2.91 -10.77 -17.77
CA GLU A 280 -3.03 -12.18 -17.42
C GLU A 280 -1.85 -12.62 -16.54
N MET A 281 -2.14 -13.47 -15.55
CA MET A 281 -1.09 -14.11 -14.76
C MET A 281 -0.40 -15.17 -15.61
N VAL A 282 0.93 -15.21 -15.58
CA VAL A 282 1.72 -16.19 -16.32
C VAL A 282 1.78 -17.49 -15.52
N GLY A 283 1.25 -18.58 -16.09
CA GLY A 283 1.37 -19.92 -15.52
C GLY A 283 2.71 -20.58 -15.86
N ALA A 284 3.13 -21.56 -15.06
CA ALA A 284 4.41 -22.27 -15.23
C ALA A 284 4.59 -22.91 -16.62
N ASP A 285 3.50 -23.39 -17.23
CA ASP A 285 3.51 -24.09 -18.53
C ASP A 285 2.99 -23.24 -19.69
N SER A 286 2.87 -21.92 -19.51
CA SER A 286 2.20 -21.07 -20.49
C SER A 286 3.08 -20.79 -21.72
N SER A 287 2.73 -21.40 -22.87
CA SER A 287 3.18 -20.95 -24.18
C SER A 287 2.55 -19.58 -24.46
N VAL A 288 3.29 -18.51 -24.17
CA VAL A 288 2.77 -17.14 -24.27
C VAL A 288 2.48 -16.79 -25.73
N SER A 289 1.21 -16.66 -26.09
CA SER A 289 0.82 -16.04 -27.35
C SER A 289 1.31 -14.59 -27.36
N LYS A 290 2.07 -14.21 -28.40
CA LYS A 290 2.50 -12.82 -28.62
C LYS A 290 1.32 -11.87 -28.86
N LYS A 291 0.18 -12.40 -29.31
CA LYS A 291 -1.02 -11.62 -29.62
C LYS A 291 -1.90 -11.45 -28.38
N CYS A 292 -2.38 -10.24 -28.14
CA CYS A 292 -3.42 -9.95 -27.16
C CYS A 292 -4.74 -10.61 -27.57
N GLU A 293 -5.34 -11.38 -26.68
CA GLU A 293 -6.59 -12.09 -26.96
C GLU A 293 -7.80 -11.16 -27.04
N VAL A 294 -7.75 -10.00 -26.38
CA VAL A 294 -8.87 -9.04 -26.37
C VAL A 294 -8.89 -8.18 -27.64
N CYS A 295 -7.79 -7.49 -27.96
CA CYS A 295 -7.74 -6.51 -29.06
C CYS A 295 -6.83 -6.91 -30.23
N GLY A 296 -6.16 -8.06 -30.15
CA GLY A 296 -5.30 -8.54 -31.23
C GLY A 296 -3.95 -7.84 -31.39
N ASN A 297 -3.60 -6.91 -30.50
CA ASN A 297 -2.29 -6.24 -30.51
C ASN A 297 -1.13 -7.23 -30.40
N GLN A 298 0.00 -6.96 -31.05
CA GLN A 298 1.17 -7.85 -31.04
C GLN A 298 2.17 -7.54 -29.93
N GLU A 299 2.00 -6.41 -29.24
CA GLU A 299 2.91 -5.98 -28.17
C GLU A 299 2.29 -6.22 -26.78
N LYS A 300 3.09 -6.89 -25.94
CA LYS A 300 2.81 -7.15 -24.53
C LYS A 300 4.05 -6.83 -23.69
N GLU A 301 3.84 -6.36 -22.47
CA GLU A 301 4.86 -6.13 -21.45
C GLU A 301 4.78 -7.21 -20.38
N LEU A 302 5.94 -7.76 -19.98
CA LEU A 302 6.05 -8.71 -18.88
C LEU A 302 6.47 -7.98 -17.60
N GLY A 303 5.72 -8.16 -16.53
CA GLY A 303 5.98 -7.59 -15.22
C GLY A 303 6.02 -8.62 -14.11
N GLY A 304 6.49 -8.20 -12.94
CA GLY A 304 6.64 -9.02 -11.75
C GLY A 304 8.09 -9.47 -11.49
N PRO A 305 8.29 -10.43 -10.58
CA PRO A 305 7.25 -11.23 -9.95
C PRO A 305 6.44 -10.42 -8.93
N ILE A 306 5.17 -10.80 -8.78
CA ILE A 306 4.23 -10.22 -7.83
C ILE A 306 3.70 -11.28 -6.87
N TRP A 307 3.27 -10.85 -5.69
CA TRP A 307 2.50 -11.67 -4.76
C TRP A 307 1.06 -11.77 -5.23
N SER A 308 0.60 -12.99 -5.53
CA SER A 308 -0.73 -13.25 -6.11
C SER A 308 -1.82 -13.58 -5.09
N ALA A 309 -1.45 -14.05 -3.90
CA ALA A 309 -2.40 -14.38 -2.83
C ALA A 309 -3.00 -13.11 -2.17
N SER A 310 -3.87 -13.34 -1.18
CA SER A 310 -4.55 -12.28 -0.44
C SER A 310 -3.56 -11.27 0.16
N LEU A 311 -3.94 -9.99 0.12
CA LEU A 311 -3.24 -8.88 0.76
C LEU A 311 -3.69 -8.64 2.21
N VAL A 312 -4.78 -9.30 2.63
CA VAL A 312 -5.37 -9.17 3.96
C VAL A 312 -5.68 -10.55 4.52
N ASP A 313 -5.25 -10.81 5.76
CA ASP A 313 -5.69 -11.99 6.52
C ASP A 313 -7.02 -11.69 7.21
N LYS A 314 -8.08 -12.39 6.80
CA LYS A 314 -9.44 -12.10 7.27
C LYS A 314 -9.59 -12.27 8.78
N ASN A 315 -8.91 -13.23 9.37
CA ASN A 315 -9.01 -13.53 10.79
C ASN A 315 -8.37 -12.41 11.61
N PHE A 316 -7.11 -12.08 11.33
CA PHE A 316 -6.41 -10.99 12.00
C PHE A 316 -7.09 -9.64 11.76
N PHE A 317 -7.53 -9.37 10.53
CA PHE A 317 -8.22 -8.13 10.18
C PHE A 317 -9.54 -7.95 10.94
N SER A 318 -10.29 -9.03 11.19
CA SER A 318 -11.50 -8.98 12.03
C SER A 318 -11.20 -8.55 13.48
N VAL A 319 -10.06 -8.97 14.03
CA VAL A 319 -9.59 -8.55 15.35
C VAL A 319 -9.18 -7.08 15.32
N CYS A 320 -8.44 -6.64 14.29
CA CYS A 320 -8.10 -5.23 14.11
C CYS A 320 -9.35 -4.34 14.04
N LYS A 321 -10.39 -4.75 13.30
CA LYS A 321 -11.63 -3.97 13.17
C LYS A 321 -12.33 -3.79 14.52
N ARG A 322 -12.51 -4.87 15.27
CA ARG A 322 -13.09 -4.83 16.62
C ARG A 322 -12.22 -4.00 17.59
N THR A 323 -10.90 -4.06 17.44
CA THR A 323 -9.97 -3.24 18.23
C THR A 323 -10.12 -1.76 17.91
N LEU A 324 -10.23 -1.41 16.64
CA LEU A 324 -10.48 -0.04 16.19
C LEU A 324 -11.77 0.52 16.79
N GLU A 325 -12.87 -0.25 16.71
CA GLU A 325 -14.17 0.14 17.29
C GLU A 325 -14.07 0.39 18.81
N LYS A 326 -13.36 -0.47 19.55
CA LYS A 326 -13.14 -0.27 21.00
C LYS A 326 -12.34 1.00 21.29
N VAL A 327 -11.22 1.21 20.60
CA VAL A 327 -10.35 2.38 20.80
C VAL A 327 -11.09 3.69 20.48
N GLN A 328 -11.94 3.69 19.45
CA GLN A 328 -12.77 4.85 19.10
C GLN A 328 -13.77 5.20 20.22
N MET A 329 -14.43 4.19 20.78
CA MET A 329 -15.38 4.36 21.87
C MET A 329 -14.70 4.90 23.15
N GLU A 330 -13.55 4.33 23.52
CA GLU A 330 -12.85 4.67 24.76
C GLU A 330 -12.24 6.08 24.73
N ARG A 331 -11.82 6.56 23.56
CA ARG A 331 -11.12 7.85 23.43
C ARG A 331 -12.03 9.02 23.07
N ASN A 332 -13.32 8.78 22.84
CA ASN A 332 -14.28 9.80 22.40
C ASN A 332 -13.77 10.57 21.16
N ILE A 333 -13.08 9.87 20.26
CA ILE A 333 -12.49 10.46 19.05
C ILE A 333 -13.50 10.33 17.91
N ALA A 334 -14.19 11.41 17.60
CA ALA A 334 -14.96 11.54 16.36
C ALA A 334 -14.05 11.62 15.11
N ASP A 335 -12.75 11.90 15.26
CA ASP A 335 -11.78 12.13 14.17
C ASP A 335 -11.16 10.85 13.54
N ALA A 336 -11.71 9.66 13.79
CA ALA A 336 -11.15 8.42 13.25
C ALA A 336 -11.68 8.07 11.85
N ASP A 337 -11.87 9.07 10.99
CA ASP A 337 -12.56 8.91 9.71
C ASP A 337 -11.73 8.12 8.69
N ASN A 338 -10.44 8.44 8.52
CA ASN A 338 -9.65 7.87 7.42
C ASN A 338 -9.33 6.38 7.61
N LEU A 339 -8.90 5.98 8.82
CA LEU A 339 -8.62 4.58 9.11
C LEU A 339 -9.88 3.71 9.07
N SER A 340 -11.02 4.24 9.53
CA SER A 340 -12.32 3.55 9.42
C SER A 340 -12.76 3.36 7.97
N ILE A 341 -12.58 4.40 7.15
CA ILE A 341 -12.84 4.33 5.70
C ILE A 341 -11.94 3.26 5.09
N LEU A 342 -10.63 3.28 5.36
CA LEU A 342 -9.71 2.26 4.86
C LEU A 342 -10.14 0.84 5.27
N PHE A 343 -10.54 0.64 6.52
CA PHE A 343 -11.00 -0.66 7.01
C PHE A 343 -12.29 -1.12 6.34
N ARG A 344 -13.21 -0.19 6.07
CA ARG A 344 -14.43 -0.48 5.31
C ARG A 344 -14.11 -0.91 3.88
N GLU A 345 -13.23 -0.18 3.19
CA GLU A 345 -12.80 -0.53 1.83
C GLU A 345 -12.12 -1.90 1.79
N LEU A 346 -11.14 -2.14 2.68
CA LEU A 346 -10.45 -3.43 2.78
C LEU A 346 -11.38 -4.59 3.15
N SER A 347 -12.42 -4.35 3.96
CA SER A 347 -13.43 -5.37 4.32
C SER A 347 -14.25 -5.82 3.10
N ALA A 348 -14.56 -4.88 2.20
CA ALA A 348 -15.39 -5.12 1.02
C ALA A 348 -14.59 -5.63 -0.19
N GLU A 349 -13.27 -5.44 -0.18
CA GLU A 349 -12.37 -5.79 -1.29
C GLU A 349 -12.19 -7.32 -1.43
N LEU A 350 -12.35 -7.83 -2.65
CA LEU A 350 -12.08 -9.22 -2.99
C LEU A 350 -10.56 -9.51 -2.92
N PRO A 351 -10.17 -10.73 -2.49
CA PRO A 351 -8.77 -11.09 -2.30
C PRO A 351 -8.00 -11.32 -3.61
N ASN A 352 -8.71 -11.35 -4.75
CA ASN A 352 -8.18 -11.61 -6.08
C ASN A 352 -7.00 -10.67 -6.43
N PRO A 353 -6.03 -11.11 -7.23
CA PRO A 353 -4.95 -10.23 -7.67
C PRO A 353 -5.44 -9.18 -8.66
N LEU A 354 -5.06 -7.92 -8.43
CA LEU A 354 -5.25 -6.79 -9.33
C LEU A 354 -6.74 -6.52 -9.64
N PHE A 355 -7.02 -5.57 -10.53
CA PHE A 355 -8.38 -5.20 -10.94
C PHE A 355 -8.37 -4.64 -12.36
N TYR A 356 -9.55 -4.49 -12.93
CA TYR A 356 -9.75 -3.81 -14.22
C TYR A 356 -10.36 -2.43 -14.02
N ASP A 357 -9.91 -1.47 -14.84
CA ASP A 357 -10.60 -0.20 -15.04
C ASP A 357 -11.21 -0.21 -16.45
N PHE A 358 -12.50 -0.50 -16.53
CA PHE A 358 -13.19 -0.64 -17.81
C PHE A 358 -13.36 0.68 -18.57
N SER A 359 -13.13 1.84 -17.94
CA SER A 359 -13.16 3.15 -18.62
C SER A 359 -12.04 3.31 -19.65
N PHE A 360 -10.98 2.50 -19.57
CA PHE A 360 -9.87 2.55 -20.50
C PHE A 360 -10.12 1.75 -21.77
N PHE A 361 -10.86 0.64 -21.69
CA PHE A 361 -11.17 -0.18 -22.86
C PHE A 361 -11.94 0.60 -23.93
N SER A 362 -12.75 1.60 -23.54
CA SER A 362 -13.52 2.42 -24.50
C SER A 362 -12.64 3.29 -25.39
N ARG A 363 -11.38 3.55 -25.00
CA ARG A 363 -10.43 4.37 -25.77
C ARG A 363 -9.72 3.60 -26.87
N CYS A 364 -9.72 2.27 -26.81
CA CYS A 364 -9.17 1.40 -27.86
C CYS A 364 -10.15 1.17 -29.01
N SER A 365 -11.40 1.60 -28.85
CA SER A 365 -12.42 1.64 -29.89
C SER A 365 -12.25 2.90 -30.74
N ALA A 366 -12.40 2.80 -32.06
CA ALA A 366 -12.31 3.93 -33.01
C ALA A 366 -13.35 5.05 -32.81
N ARG A 367 -14.16 4.98 -31.75
CA ARG A 367 -15.15 5.99 -31.33
C ARG A 367 -14.85 6.44 -29.91
N SER A 368 -14.46 7.71 -29.78
CA SER A 368 -14.13 8.39 -28.52
C SER A 368 -15.30 8.57 -27.54
N ASP A 369 -16.53 8.28 -27.96
CA ASP A 369 -17.74 8.74 -27.27
C ASP A 369 -18.54 7.64 -26.56
N ASN A 370 -18.15 6.36 -26.67
CA ASN A 370 -18.83 5.28 -25.95
C ASN A 370 -18.04 4.87 -24.71
N SER A 371 -18.16 5.65 -23.62
CA SER A 371 -17.77 5.15 -22.30
C SER A 371 -18.59 3.90 -22.01
N PHE A 372 -17.95 2.77 -21.74
CA PHE A 372 -18.67 1.59 -21.31
C PHE A 372 -19.51 1.91 -20.07
N ASP A 373 -20.81 1.59 -20.09
CA ASP A 373 -21.65 1.72 -18.90
C ASP A 373 -21.15 0.74 -17.84
N ARG A 374 -20.39 1.28 -16.88
CA ARG A 374 -19.85 0.55 -15.72
C ARG A 374 -20.96 -0.24 -15.03
N THR A 375 -22.16 0.33 -14.92
CA THR A 375 -23.31 -0.31 -14.26
C THR A 375 -23.71 -1.59 -14.99
N ASN A 376 -23.72 -1.55 -16.32
CA ASN A 376 -24.07 -2.72 -17.13
C ASN A 376 -22.97 -3.80 -17.08
N ILE A 377 -21.70 -3.40 -17.03
CA ILE A 377 -20.58 -4.34 -16.83
C ILE A 377 -20.72 -5.05 -15.49
N LEU A 378 -20.90 -4.30 -14.39
CA LEU A 378 -21.06 -4.87 -13.05
C LEU A 378 -22.25 -5.83 -13.00
N ARG A 379 -23.42 -5.41 -13.51
CA ARG A 379 -24.60 -6.28 -13.59
C ARG A 379 -24.36 -7.53 -14.43
N THR A 380 -23.57 -7.44 -15.50
CA THR A 380 -23.27 -8.60 -16.37
C THR A 380 -22.42 -9.62 -15.62
N ILE A 381 -21.41 -9.16 -14.87
CA ILE A 381 -20.55 -10.01 -14.04
C ILE A 381 -21.39 -10.66 -12.92
N GLU A 382 -22.21 -9.88 -12.22
CA GLU A 382 -23.07 -10.38 -11.13
C GLU A 382 -24.14 -11.36 -11.63
N LYS A 383 -24.80 -11.09 -12.77
CA LYS A 383 -25.77 -12.02 -13.37
C LYS A 383 -25.15 -13.33 -13.82
N ALA A 384 -23.85 -13.33 -14.14
CA ALA A 384 -23.10 -14.54 -14.44
C ALA A 384 -22.69 -15.32 -13.18
N GLY A 385 -23.04 -14.83 -11.98
CA GLY A 385 -22.77 -15.49 -10.69
C GLY A 385 -21.43 -15.14 -10.05
N TYR A 386 -20.68 -14.19 -10.63
CA TYR A 386 -19.39 -13.76 -10.12
C TYR A 386 -19.53 -12.56 -9.18
N LYS A 387 -18.62 -12.45 -8.22
CA LYS A 387 -18.57 -11.35 -7.27
C LYS A 387 -17.81 -10.17 -7.87
N VAL A 388 -18.17 -8.98 -7.42
CA VAL A 388 -17.47 -7.74 -7.75
C VAL A 388 -17.18 -6.95 -6.48
N SER A 389 -16.05 -6.25 -6.46
CA SER A 389 -15.73 -5.25 -5.45
C SER A 389 -14.96 -4.09 -6.06
N HIS A 390 -14.80 -3.03 -5.28
CA HIS A 390 -13.80 -2.00 -5.53
C HIS A 390 -12.40 -2.47 -5.09
N SER A 391 -11.39 -1.65 -5.36
CA SER A 391 -10.07 -1.71 -4.72
C SER A 391 -9.82 -0.41 -3.98
N HIS A 392 -9.31 -0.50 -2.74
CA HIS A 392 -8.94 0.68 -1.95
C HIS A 392 -7.89 1.57 -2.65
N THR A 393 -7.12 1.01 -3.59
CA THR A 393 -6.09 1.75 -4.34
C THR A 393 -6.65 2.63 -5.47
N ALA A 394 -7.90 2.39 -5.90
CA ALA A 394 -8.58 3.11 -6.97
C ALA A 394 -10.11 3.07 -6.78
N VAL A 395 -10.58 3.74 -5.73
CA VAL A 395 -12.00 3.83 -5.37
C VAL A 395 -12.81 4.38 -6.55
N ASN A 396 -14.01 3.82 -6.79
CA ASN A 396 -14.95 4.14 -7.87
C ASN A 396 -14.57 3.75 -9.32
N LEU A 397 -13.30 3.48 -9.61
CA LEU A 397 -12.86 3.05 -10.96
C LEU A 397 -12.54 1.56 -11.02
N ALA A 398 -11.97 1.00 -9.96
CA ALA A 398 -11.64 -0.42 -9.91
C ALA A 398 -12.89 -1.31 -10.01
N VAL A 399 -12.78 -2.36 -10.83
CA VAL A 399 -13.66 -3.52 -10.84
C VAL A 399 -12.79 -4.74 -10.58
N LYS A 400 -12.86 -5.22 -9.34
CA LYS A 400 -12.20 -6.44 -8.89
C LYS A 400 -13.22 -7.55 -8.88
N THR A 401 -12.86 -8.76 -9.31
CA THR A 401 -13.83 -9.85 -9.50
C THR A 401 -13.17 -11.21 -9.37
N ASP A 402 -13.96 -12.23 -9.04
CA ASP A 402 -13.58 -13.64 -9.12
C ASP A 402 -13.95 -14.29 -10.47
N ALA A 403 -14.46 -13.52 -11.43
CA ALA A 403 -14.68 -13.98 -12.79
C ALA A 403 -13.36 -14.41 -13.46
N PRO A 404 -13.33 -15.55 -14.18
CA PRO A 404 -12.14 -16.01 -14.85
C PRO A 404 -11.77 -15.09 -16.03
N ASN A 405 -10.47 -15.00 -16.33
CA ASN A 405 -9.98 -14.18 -17.45
C ASN A 405 -10.66 -14.52 -18.78
N SER A 406 -10.99 -15.78 -19.03
CA SER A 406 -11.72 -16.19 -20.23
C SER A 406 -13.10 -15.54 -20.35
N PHE A 407 -13.83 -15.42 -19.24
CA PHE A 407 -15.12 -14.73 -19.21
C PHE A 407 -14.94 -13.23 -19.45
N LEU A 408 -13.97 -12.61 -18.79
CA LEU A 408 -13.68 -11.18 -18.94
C LEU A 408 -13.23 -10.84 -20.36
N THR A 409 -12.38 -11.67 -20.96
CA THR A 409 -11.95 -11.55 -22.36
C THR A 409 -13.12 -11.65 -23.31
N GLN A 410 -14.01 -12.64 -23.16
CA GLN A 410 -15.22 -12.76 -24.00
C GLN A 410 -16.17 -11.58 -23.83
N MET A 411 -16.36 -11.10 -22.60
CA MET A 411 -17.18 -9.94 -22.31
C MET A 411 -16.60 -8.69 -23.00
N LEU A 412 -15.29 -8.47 -22.87
CA LEU A 412 -14.57 -7.37 -23.49
C LEU A 412 -14.57 -7.45 -25.03
N GLN A 413 -14.40 -8.63 -25.60
CA GLN A 413 -14.48 -8.85 -27.05
C GLN A 413 -15.89 -8.53 -27.58
N LYS A 414 -16.96 -8.99 -26.91
CA LYS A 414 -18.35 -8.67 -27.28
C LYS A 414 -18.64 -7.18 -27.18
N LEU A 415 -18.10 -6.55 -26.14
CA LEU A 415 -18.19 -5.11 -25.94
C LEU A 415 -17.44 -4.33 -27.03
N SER A 416 -16.29 -4.83 -27.49
CA SER A 416 -15.52 -4.27 -28.61
C SER A 416 -16.23 -4.46 -29.95
N ALA A 417 -16.77 -5.65 -30.22
CA ALA A 417 -17.47 -5.96 -31.47
C ALA A 417 -18.76 -5.13 -31.66
N LYS A 418 -19.51 -4.88 -30.58
CA LYS A 418 -20.67 -3.97 -30.61
C LYS A 418 -20.31 -2.51 -30.93
N LEU A 419 -19.05 -2.12 -30.80
CA LEU A 419 -18.57 -0.78 -31.17
C LEU A 419 -18.12 -0.68 -32.63
N GLU A 420 -17.82 -1.82 -33.27
CA GLU A 420 -17.44 -1.92 -34.68
C GLU A 420 -18.66 -1.99 -35.63
N GLU A 421 -19.86 -2.28 -35.12
CA GLU A 421 -21.09 -2.22 -35.91
C GLU A 421 -21.42 -0.76 -36.31
N PRO A 422 -21.74 -0.50 -37.60
CA PRO A 422 -22.21 0.82 -38.02
C PRO A 422 -23.52 1.16 -37.27
N PRO A 423 -23.74 2.43 -36.90
CA PRO A 423 -24.96 2.82 -36.22
C PRO A 423 -26.12 2.46 -37.15
N VAL A 424 -27.12 1.77 -36.59
CA VAL A 424 -28.39 1.56 -37.28
C VAL A 424 -28.88 2.95 -37.71
N PRO A 425 -29.09 3.20 -39.03
CA PRO A 425 -29.60 4.49 -39.46
C PRO A 425 -30.91 4.73 -38.72
N ARG A 426 -31.02 5.88 -38.04
CA ARG A 426 -32.29 6.29 -37.45
C ARG A 426 -33.27 6.40 -38.61
N GLY A 427 -34.17 5.42 -38.70
CA GLY A 427 -35.27 5.47 -39.65
C GLY A 427 -36.05 6.75 -39.43
N GLU A 428 -36.13 7.58 -40.47
CA GLU A 428 -37.04 8.70 -40.50
C GLU A 428 -38.47 8.18 -40.28
N GLY A 429 -39.17 8.82 -39.34
CA GLY A 429 -40.62 8.77 -39.26
C GLY A 429 -41.20 7.65 -38.41
N GLN A 430 -41.43 7.95 -37.13
CA GLN A 430 -42.77 7.82 -36.57
C GLN A 430 -42.98 8.88 -35.48
N GLN A 431 -43.77 9.88 -35.85
CA GLN A 431 -44.36 10.84 -34.92
C GLN A 431 -45.17 10.07 -33.88
N THR A 432 -44.95 10.33 -32.59
CA THR A 432 -46.06 10.42 -31.64
C THR A 432 -45.79 11.52 -30.61
N VAL A 433 -46.75 12.43 -30.62
CA VAL A 433 -47.05 13.58 -29.78
C VAL A 433 -46.98 13.27 -28.29
N GLY A 434 -46.48 14.22 -27.49
CA GLY A 434 -46.64 14.25 -26.04
C GLY A 434 -45.75 15.28 -25.34
N GLN A 435 -46.16 16.55 -25.37
CA GLN A 435 -45.60 17.63 -24.57
C GLN A 435 -45.75 17.36 -23.06
N LEU A 436 -44.77 17.75 -22.23
CA LEU A 436 -44.89 18.94 -21.38
C LEU A 436 -43.64 19.16 -20.49
N ASP A 437 -43.28 20.43 -20.42
CA ASP A 437 -42.16 21.08 -19.75
C ASP A 437 -42.09 20.89 -18.22
N VAL A 438 -40.87 20.91 -17.63
CA VAL A 438 -40.45 21.85 -16.56
C VAL A 438 -38.90 22.01 -16.56
N VAL A 439 -38.44 23.18 -17.04
CA VAL A 439 -37.43 24.16 -16.56
C VAL A 439 -36.17 23.72 -15.73
N PRO A 440 -34.98 24.35 -15.95
CA PRO A 440 -33.65 23.84 -15.61
C PRO A 440 -33.06 24.46 -14.33
N GLN A 441 -32.06 23.80 -13.70
CA GLN A 441 -31.06 24.51 -12.89
C GLN A 441 -29.79 23.69 -12.59
N VAL A 442 -28.71 24.46 -12.46
CA VAL A 442 -27.36 24.13 -11.96
C VAL A 442 -26.36 23.55 -12.96
N ASN A 443 -25.92 24.46 -13.84
CA ASN A 443 -24.66 24.37 -14.56
C ASN A 443 -23.71 25.42 -13.97
N ALA A 444 -22.97 25.09 -12.91
CA ALA A 444 -21.89 25.93 -12.38
C ALA A 444 -21.02 25.14 -11.37
N GLN A 445 -20.05 24.37 -11.85
CA GLN A 445 -18.80 24.01 -11.14
C GLN A 445 -17.90 23.07 -11.97
N LEU A 446 -17.59 23.40 -13.22
CA LEU A 446 -16.58 22.68 -14.03
C LEU A 446 -15.78 23.60 -14.95
N LYS A 447 -15.44 24.81 -14.47
CA LYS A 447 -14.53 25.73 -15.15
C LYS A 447 -13.50 26.30 -14.19
N GLU A 448 -12.64 25.43 -13.66
CA GLU A 448 -11.38 25.85 -13.02
C GLU A 448 -10.43 24.64 -12.92
N CYS A 449 -9.95 24.14 -14.06
CA CYS A 449 -8.80 23.22 -14.10
C CYS A 449 -8.16 23.08 -15.50
N ASN A 450 -8.23 24.10 -16.36
CA ASN A 450 -7.71 24.03 -17.72
C ASN A 450 -6.94 25.29 -18.17
N VAL A 451 -6.03 25.78 -17.33
CA VAL A 451 -5.02 26.77 -17.73
C VAL A 451 -3.66 26.40 -17.15
N LEU A 452 -3.03 25.35 -17.67
CA LEU A 452 -1.57 25.14 -17.65
C LEU A 452 -1.17 24.10 -18.73
N ARG A 453 -1.53 24.36 -19.98
CA ARG A 453 -0.90 23.75 -21.15
C ARG A 453 -0.77 24.81 -22.22
N ASN A 454 0.40 25.43 -22.31
CA ASN A 454 1.05 25.91 -23.53
C ASN A 454 2.19 26.85 -23.17
N HIS A 455 3.42 26.35 -23.13
CA HIS A 455 4.57 27.15 -23.54
C HIS A 455 5.52 26.29 -24.39
N PRO A 456 5.88 26.76 -25.60
CA PRO A 456 6.74 26.05 -26.53
C PRO A 456 8.20 26.12 -26.09
N ARG A 457 8.93 25.05 -26.43
CA ARG A 457 10.40 24.98 -26.37
C ARG A 457 11.00 25.95 -27.39
N THR A 458 11.89 26.82 -26.96
CA THR A 458 12.92 27.42 -27.82
C THR A 458 14.29 27.16 -27.21
N MET A 459 15.11 26.46 -27.98
CA MET A 459 16.55 26.33 -27.78
C MET A 459 17.24 27.59 -28.28
N SER A 460 18.28 28.03 -27.56
CA SER A 460 19.41 28.75 -28.15
C SER A 460 20.64 28.54 -27.26
N VAL A 461 21.62 27.88 -27.89
CA VAL A 461 23.09 27.79 -27.68
C VAL A 461 23.64 28.02 -26.27
#